data_AF-A0A841BMN4-F1
#
_entry.id   AF-A0A841BMN4-F1
#
_cell.length_a   1.000
_cell.length_b   1.000
_cell.length_c   1.000
_cell.angle_alpha   90.00
_cell.angle_beta   90.00
_cell.angle_gamma   90.00
#
_symmetry.space_group_name_H-M   'P 1'
#
loop_
_entity.id
_entity.type
_entity.pdbx_description
1 polymer ?
#
loop_
_entity_poly.entity_id
_entity_poly.type
_entity_poly.pdbx_seq_one_letter_code
_entity_poly.pdbx_strand_id
1 'polypeptide(L)'
;MDPLTDINMDAFRRQVNALERAEPDESATMVFGLANELRTAYRRALGVRDQDTTQLVNHDHRSTAEVAQIICGHRSHGSRVEVIVNWTTAGAYSDDADWMLRQHQGLVCELRTMIARTHTTAARALPAAQIKPHLPQELTERVAFCTQWVRYLDSYRSSIDASRNLLGAVLVGQHHWDIDRVAEIAETTPSAISAATSAAAHTSPSEADSGMLRELAAMSRAVSHNATRMVRARTEAADRCLAAGLSPQVIAAYGGELAYA
;
A
#
# COMPACT_ATOMS: atom_id res chain seq x y z
N MET A 1 25.55 -10.83 -10.75
CA MET A 1 25.42 -9.87 -9.63
C MET A 1 23.95 -9.90 -9.24
N ASP A 2 23.64 -10.11 -7.96
CA ASP A 2 22.25 -10.22 -7.47
C ASP A 2 21.54 -8.85 -7.62
N PRO A 3 20.41 -8.78 -8.36
CA PRO A 3 19.68 -7.54 -8.65
C PRO A 3 18.97 -6.90 -7.44
N LEU A 4 19.01 -7.55 -6.27
CA LEU A 4 18.40 -7.09 -5.02
C LEU A 4 19.42 -6.62 -3.98
N THR A 5 20.71 -6.61 -4.31
CA THR A 5 21.80 -6.23 -3.39
C THR A 5 21.71 -4.79 -2.87
N ASP A 6 21.00 -3.91 -3.55
CA ASP A 6 20.77 -2.52 -3.13
C ASP A 6 19.64 -2.37 -2.09
N ILE A 7 18.84 -3.41 -1.84
CA ILE A 7 17.75 -3.38 -0.86
C ILE A 7 18.33 -3.43 0.56
N ASN A 8 18.38 -2.28 1.22
CA ASN A 8 18.91 -2.16 2.58
C ASN A 8 17.85 -2.48 3.64
N MET A 9 17.74 -3.76 3.99
CA MET A 9 16.78 -4.23 5.00
C MET A 9 17.01 -3.64 6.39
N ASP A 10 18.26 -3.38 6.79
CA ASP A 10 18.56 -2.75 8.07
C ASP A 10 18.07 -1.31 8.15
N ALA A 11 18.15 -0.56 7.05
CA ALA A 11 17.58 0.77 6.96
C ALA A 11 16.05 0.73 7.12
N PHE A 12 15.37 -0.18 6.41
CA PHE A 12 13.92 -0.35 6.54
C PHE A 12 13.51 -0.77 7.95
N ARG A 13 14.21 -1.73 8.58
CA ARG A 13 13.95 -2.13 9.97
C ARG A 13 14.06 -0.94 10.92
N ARG A 14 15.10 -0.11 10.79
CA ARG A 14 15.27 1.10 11.61
C ARG A 14 14.13 2.08 11.40
N GLN A 15 13.73 2.34 10.16
CA GLN A 15 12.63 3.26 9.84
C GLN A 15 11.29 2.76 10.38
N VAL A 16 10.95 1.47 10.21
CA VAL A 16 9.73 0.88 10.75
C VAL A 16 9.73 0.92 12.29
N ASN A 17 10.85 0.60 12.93
CA ASN A 17 10.96 0.65 14.38
C ASN A 17 10.85 2.09 14.91
N ALA A 18 11.41 3.07 14.19
CA ALA A 18 11.25 4.49 14.53
C ALA A 18 9.79 4.91 14.39
N LEU A 19 9.14 4.51 13.29
CA LEU A 19 7.73 4.79 13.02
C LEU A 19 6.79 4.24 14.10
N GLU A 20 7.05 3.02 14.60
CA GLU A 20 6.25 2.38 15.64
C GLU A 20 6.40 3.01 17.03
N ARG A 21 7.53 3.69 17.27
CA ARG A 21 7.87 4.38 18.53
C ARG A 21 7.51 5.87 18.52
N ALA A 22 7.33 6.45 17.34
CA ALA A 22 7.00 7.86 17.19
C ALA A 22 5.58 8.15 17.72
N GLU A 23 5.36 9.40 18.11
CA GLU A 23 4.03 9.87 18.49
C GLU A 23 3.07 9.77 17.30
N PRO A 24 1.76 9.56 17.52
CA PRO A 24 0.79 9.34 16.44
C PRO A 24 0.83 10.38 15.32
N ASP A 25 1.12 11.65 15.66
CA ASP A 25 1.19 12.78 14.73
C ASP A 25 2.38 12.68 13.77
N GLU A 26 3.54 12.30 14.28
CA GLU A 26 4.76 12.10 13.49
C GLU A 26 4.63 10.85 12.64
N SER A 27 4.12 9.76 13.24
CA SER A 27 3.89 8.50 12.54
C SER A 27 2.95 8.66 11.34
N ALA A 28 1.87 9.43 11.48
CA ALA A 28 0.89 9.66 10.42
C ALA A 28 1.52 10.17 9.11
N THR A 29 2.53 11.04 9.20
CA THR A 29 3.21 11.61 8.03
C THR A 29 4.29 10.68 7.49
N MET A 30 5.03 10.01 8.38
CA MET A 30 6.14 9.12 8.00
C MET A 30 5.67 7.83 7.30
N VAL A 31 4.49 7.30 7.64
CA VAL A 31 3.96 6.06 7.03
C VAL A 31 3.90 6.20 5.51
N PHE A 32 3.45 7.34 4.99
CA PHE A 32 3.13 7.47 3.57
C PHE A 32 4.36 7.35 2.66
N GLY A 33 5.48 7.95 3.06
CA GLY A 33 6.75 7.80 2.35
C GLY A 33 7.30 6.37 2.44
N LEU A 34 7.37 5.84 3.66
CA LEU A 34 7.95 4.52 3.92
C LEU A 34 7.16 3.38 3.24
N ALA A 35 5.83 3.47 3.21
CA ALA A 35 4.98 2.46 2.57
C ALA A 35 5.26 2.34 1.06
N ASN A 36 5.52 3.47 0.38
CA ASN A 36 5.82 3.47 -1.05
C ASN A 36 7.21 2.87 -1.35
N GLU A 37 8.22 3.22 -0.55
CA GLU A 37 9.58 2.66 -0.68
C GLU A 37 9.58 1.15 -0.44
N LEU A 38 8.95 0.69 0.64
CA LEU A 38 8.80 -0.73 0.96
C LEU A 38 8.06 -1.48 -0.14
N ARG A 39 6.95 -0.93 -0.67
CA ARG A 39 6.19 -1.56 -1.76
C ARG A 39 7.01 -1.67 -3.05
N THR A 40 7.83 -0.67 -3.35
CA THR A 40 8.72 -0.69 -4.52
C THR A 40 9.80 -1.78 -4.39
N ALA A 41 10.45 -1.86 -3.23
CA ALA A 41 11.42 -2.92 -2.93
C ALA A 41 10.75 -4.31 -2.98
N TYR A 42 9.56 -4.45 -2.40
CA TYR A 42 8.79 -5.69 -2.40
C TYR A 42 8.44 -6.17 -3.81
N ARG A 43 7.98 -5.28 -4.70
CA ARG A 43 7.68 -5.61 -6.09
C ARG A 43 8.92 -6.09 -6.86
N ARG A 44 10.06 -5.42 -6.65
CA ARG A 44 11.34 -5.85 -7.25
C ARG A 44 11.74 -7.24 -6.77
N ALA A 45 11.69 -7.48 -5.46
CA ALA A 45 12.01 -8.77 -4.87
C ALA A 45 11.07 -9.88 -5.37
N LEU A 46 9.77 -9.59 -5.49
CA LEU A 46 8.79 -10.51 -6.07
C LEU A 46 9.13 -10.87 -7.53
N GLY A 47 9.45 -9.88 -8.37
CA GLY A 47 9.78 -10.14 -9.77
C GLY A 47 10.98 -11.07 -9.94
N VAL A 48 12.03 -10.87 -9.16
CA VAL A 48 13.23 -11.74 -9.19
C VAL A 48 12.92 -13.13 -8.64
N ARG A 49 12.18 -13.21 -7.52
CA ARG A 49 11.72 -14.49 -6.96
C ARG A 49 10.86 -15.28 -7.95
N ASP A 50 9.99 -14.61 -8.69
CA ASP A 50 9.12 -15.21 -9.71
C ASP A 50 9.95 -15.70 -10.92
N GLN A 51 11.01 -14.99 -11.31
CA GLN A 51 11.95 -15.43 -12.35
C GLN A 51 12.70 -16.73 -11.96
N ASP A 52 13.18 -16.82 -10.71
CA ASP A 52 13.83 -18.04 -10.20
C ASP A 52 12.83 -19.21 -10.10
N THR A 53 11.60 -18.90 -9.70
CA THR A 53 10.48 -19.87 -9.67
C THR A 53 10.28 -20.47 -11.06
N THR A 54 10.17 -19.62 -12.09
CA THR A 54 10.03 -20.08 -13.47
C THR A 54 11.25 -20.87 -13.95
N GLN A 55 12.47 -20.44 -13.60
CA GLN A 55 13.68 -21.15 -13.98
C GLN A 55 13.69 -22.59 -13.43
N LEU A 56 13.42 -22.76 -12.13
CA LEU A 56 13.42 -24.07 -11.49
C LEU A 56 12.40 -25.04 -12.11
N VAL A 57 11.23 -24.53 -12.52
CA VAL A 57 10.19 -25.36 -13.14
C VAL A 57 10.53 -25.68 -14.60
N ASN A 58 10.90 -24.66 -15.39
CA ASN A 58 11.05 -24.82 -16.85
C ASN A 58 12.40 -25.41 -17.27
N HIS A 59 13.48 -25.16 -16.51
CA HIS A 59 14.83 -25.57 -16.86
C HIS A 59 15.37 -26.69 -15.98
N ASP A 60 15.08 -26.66 -14.68
CA ASP A 60 15.57 -27.69 -13.75
C ASP A 60 14.54 -28.81 -13.52
N HIS A 61 13.42 -28.77 -14.25
CA HIS A 61 12.34 -29.76 -14.25
C HIS A 61 11.76 -30.07 -12.85
N ARG A 62 11.84 -29.11 -11.93
CA ARG A 62 11.21 -29.21 -10.61
C ARG A 62 9.70 -29.16 -10.78
N SER A 63 8.98 -29.96 -10.00
CA SER A 63 7.52 -29.88 -10.00
C SER A 63 7.04 -28.57 -9.36
N THR A 64 5.88 -28.10 -9.80
CA THR A 64 5.23 -26.92 -9.21
C THR A 64 4.91 -27.11 -7.73
N ALA A 65 4.67 -28.35 -7.29
CA ALA A 65 4.46 -28.69 -5.89
C ALA A 65 5.73 -28.54 -5.03
N GLU A 66 6.89 -29.00 -5.52
CA GLU A 66 8.18 -28.84 -4.83
C GLU A 66 8.54 -27.37 -4.67
N VAL A 67 8.41 -26.60 -5.75
CA VAL A 67 8.69 -25.16 -5.72
C VAL A 67 7.68 -24.43 -4.82
N ALA A 68 6.41 -24.85 -4.82
CA ALA A 68 5.39 -24.29 -3.92
C ALA A 68 5.75 -24.50 -2.44
N GLN A 69 6.44 -25.58 -2.11
CA GLN A 69 6.89 -25.84 -0.74
C GLN A 69 7.97 -24.85 -0.28
N ILE A 70 8.79 -24.35 -1.22
CA ILE A 70 9.80 -23.31 -0.95
C ILE A 70 9.11 -21.95 -0.75
N ILE A 71 8.19 -21.57 -1.65
CA ILE A 71 7.59 -20.22 -1.63
C ILE A 71 6.42 -20.07 -0.65
N CYS A 72 5.64 -21.12 -0.42
CA CYS A 72 4.42 -21.09 0.40
C CYS A 72 4.52 -21.91 1.69
N GLY A 73 5.61 -22.66 1.89
CA GLY A 73 5.81 -23.50 3.07
C GLY A 73 4.69 -24.51 3.26
N HIS A 74 4.13 -24.56 4.47
CA HIS A 74 3.08 -25.51 4.87
C HIS A 74 1.71 -25.27 4.21
N ARG A 75 1.55 -24.20 3.42
CA ARG A 75 0.32 -23.87 2.66
C ARG A 75 0.52 -24.11 1.16
N SER A 76 1.46 -24.97 0.79
CA SER A 76 1.86 -25.19 -0.59
C SER A 76 0.72 -25.74 -1.45
N HIS A 77 0.40 -25.02 -2.51
CA HIS A 77 -0.46 -25.47 -3.59
C HIS A 77 0.25 -25.18 -4.91
N GLY A 78 0.52 -26.23 -5.71
CA GLY A 78 1.23 -26.11 -6.98
C GLY A 78 0.56 -25.14 -7.96
N SER A 79 -0.76 -24.98 -7.89
CA SER A 79 -1.53 -24.05 -8.73
C SER A 79 -1.07 -22.59 -8.61
N ARG A 80 -0.56 -22.17 -7.45
CA ARG A 80 0.01 -20.82 -7.30
C ARG A 80 1.32 -20.65 -8.07
N VAL A 81 2.15 -21.70 -8.11
CA VAL A 81 3.39 -21.71 -8.89
C VAL A 81 3.07 -21.77 -10.37
N GLU A 82 2.06 -22.53 -10.79
CA GLU A 82 1.60 -22.56 -12.19
C GLU A 82 1.23 -21.16 -12.69
N VAL A 83 0.50 -20.37 -11.90
CA VAL A 83 0.17 -18.99 -12.24
C VAL A 83 1.44 -18.14 -12.43
N ILE A 84 2.45 -18.30 -11.56
CA ILE A 84 3.72 -17.57 -11.66
C ILE A 84 4.48 -17.97 -12.94
N VAL A 85 4.60 -19.27 -13.20
CA VAL A 85 5.30 -19.84 -14.36
C VAL A 85 4.64 -19.40 -15.67
N ASN A 86 3.31 -19.35 -15.70
CA ASN A 86 2.55 -18.89 -16.86
C ASN A 86 2.67 -17.38 -17.09
N TRP A 87 2.92 -16.61 -16.02
CA TRP A 87 3.00 -15.15 -16.06
C TRP A 87 4.40 -14.61 -16.33
N THR A 88 5.42 -15.30 -15.83
CA THR A 88 6.77 -14.78 -15.69
C THR A 88 7.74 -15.54 -16.57
N THR A 89 8.59 -14.81 -17.31
CA THR A 89 9.70 -15.40 -18.06
C THR A 89 10.81 -15.86 -17.12
N ALA A 90 11.44 -17.01 -17.42
CA ALA A 90 12.58 -17.50 -16.66
C ALA A 90 13.72 -16.47 -16.62
N GLY A 91 14.41 -16.41 -15.47
CA GLY A 91 15.67 -15.67 -15.33
C GLY A 91 16.81 -16.29 -16.14
N ALA A 92 18.00 -15.68 -16.04
CA ALA A 92 19.20 -16.28 -16.59
C ALA A 92 19.53 -17.59 -15.84
N TYR A 93 19.92 -18.63 -16.58
CA TYR A 93 20.31 -19.91 -16.00
C TYR A 93 21.38 -19.75 -14.92
N SER A 94 21.23 -20.48 -13.83
CA SER A 94 22.11 -20.50 -12.66
C SER A 94 22.08 -21.88 -12.01
N ASP A 95 23.26 -22.43 -11.72
CA ASP A 95 23.40 -23.72 -11.01
C ASP A 95 22.95 -23.63 -9.53
N ASP A 96 22.79 -22.41 -8.99
CA ASP A 96 22.40 -22.15 -7.59
C ASP A 96 20.92 -21.73 -7.45
N ALA A 97 20.09 -22.00 -8.46
CA ALA A 97 18.71 -21.49 -8.54
C ALA A 97 17.84 -21.83 -7.30
N ASP A 98 18.01 -23.01 -6.70
CA ASP A 98 17.26 -23.38 -5.48
C ASP A 98 17.67 -22.52 -4.28
N TRP A 99 18.98 -22.26 -4.13
CA TRP A 99 19.49 -21.43 -3.05
C TRP A 99 19.04 -19.97 -3.24
N MET A 100 19.15 -19.45 -4.47
CA MET A 100 18.69 -18.11 -4.83
C MET A 100 17.19 -17.93 -4.55
N LEU A 101 16.34 -18.88 -4.97
CA LEU A 101 14.90 -18.83 -4.70
C LEU A 101 14.62 -18.73 -3.20
N ARG A 102 15.33 -19.50 -2.35
CA ARG A 102 15.16 -19.44 -0.89
C ARG A 102 15.57 -18.09 -0.32
N GLN A 103 16.69 -17.52 -0.79
CA GLN A 103 17.14 -16.18 -0.35
C GLN A 103 16.13 -15.11 -0.72
N HIS A 104 15.71 -15.07 -2.00
CA HIS A 104 14.76 -14.07 -2.48
C HIS A 104 13.37 -14.24 -1.85
N GLN A 105 12.91 -15.46 -1.61
CA GLN A 105 11.69 -15.72 -0.86
C GLN A 105 11.80 -15.22 0.58
N GLY A 106 12.95 -15.42 1.25
CA GLY A 106 13.22 -14.89 2.58
C GLY A 106 13.08 -13.37 2.62
N LEU A 107 13.68 -12.69 1.64
CA LEU A 107 13.60 -11.23 1.49
C LEU A 107 12.16 -10.76 1.22
N VAL A 108 11.42 -11.43 0.34
CA VAL A 108 9.99 -11.16 0.06
C VAL A 108 9.15 -11.28 1.35
N CYS A 109 9.32 -12.35 2.12
CA CYS A 109 8.63 -12.54 3.40
C CYS A 109 8.94 -11.42 4.40
N GLU A 110 10.21 -11.00 4.48
CA GLU A 110 10.63 -9.96 5.40
C GLU A 110 10.08 -8.58 4.99
N LEU A 111 10.15 -8.23 3.70
CA LEU A 111 9.55 -7.02 3.15
C LEU A 111 8.03 -6.99 3.38
N ARG A 112 7.33 -8.11 3.14
CA ARG A 112 5.88 -8.22 3.38
C ARG A 112 5.53 -7.99 4.85
N THR A 113 6.35 -8.49 5.76
CA THR A 113 6.20 -8.29 7.21
C THR A 113 6.37 -6.82 7.59
N MET A 114 7.37 -6.13 7.02
CA MET A 114 7.57 -4.69 7.24
C MET A 114 6.44 -3.83 6.66
N ILE A 115 5.90 -4.21 5.50
CA ILE A 115 4.71 -3.56 4.93
C ILE A 115 3.52 -3.73 5.88
N ALA A 116 3.26 -4.94 6.37
CA ALA A 116 2.15 -5.21 7.29
C ALA A 116 2.26 -4.36 8.57
N ARG A 117 3.47 -4.25 9.12
CA ARG A 117 3.77 -3.42 10.32
C ARG A 117 3.52 -1.94 10.05
N THR A 118 3.98 -1.43 8.90
CA THR A 118 3.75 -0.05 8.48
C THR A 118 2.26 0.24 8.32
N HIS A 119 1.51 -0.64 7.65
CA HIS A 119 0.07 -0.51 7.46
C HIS A 119 -0.71 -0.56 8.79
N THR A 120 -0.36 -1.50 9.67
CA THR A 120 -0.94 -1.62 11.01
C THR A 120 -0.70 -0.36 11.82
N THR A 121 0.52 0.18 11.76
CA THR A 121 0.86 1.44 12.43
C THR A 121 0.07 2.60 11.87
N ALA A 122 -0.07 2.72 10.54
CA ALA A 122 -0.91 3.75 9.92
C ALA A 122 -2.37 3.66 10.38
N ALA A 123 -2.97 2.47 10.29
CA ALA A 123 -4.36 2.24 10.63
C ALA A 123 -4.67 2.61 12.10
N ARG A 124 -3.69 2.48 12.99
CA ARG A 124 -3.78 2.87 14.41
C ARG A 124 -3.45 4.35 14.65
N ALA A 125 -2.34 4.85 14.08
CA ALA A 125 -1.80 6.16 14.38
C ALA A 125 -2.61 7.29 13.74
N LEU A 126 -3.07 7.10 12.50
CA LEU A 126 -3.84 8.11 11.78
C LEU A 126 -5.08 8.54 12.59
N PRO A 127 -5.99 7.66 13.04
CA PRO A 127 -7.16 8.08 13.80
C PRO A 127 -6.81 8.69 15.17
N ALA A 128 -5.70 8.27 15.77
CA ALA A 128 -5.23 8.75 17.07
C ALA A 128 -4.52 10.11 16.99
N ALA A 129 -4.03 10.52 15.81
CA ALA A 129 -3.32 11.77 15.62
C ALA A 129 -4.16 12.97 16.06
N GLN A 130 -3.59 13.84 16.88
CA GLN A 130 -4.24 15.04 17.37
C GLN A 130 -4.15 16.13 16.28
N ILE A 131 -5.28 16.43 15.65
CA ILE A 131 -5.32 17.47 14.63
C ILE A 131 -5.20 18.87 15.26
N LYS A 132 -5.84 19.07 16.42
CA LYS A 132 -6.01 20.40 17.05
C LYS A 132 -4.70 21.11 17.45
N PRO A 133 -3.70 20.44 18.04
CA PRO A 133 -2.44 21.09 18.42
C PRO A 133 -1.66 21.67 17.24
N HIS A 134 -1.85 21.11 16.04
CA HIS A 134 -1.12 21.51 14.83
C HIS A 134 -1.90 22.49 13.93
N LEU A 135 -3.13 22.86 14.31
CA LEU A 135 -3.89 23.85 13.56
C LEU A 135 -3.29 25.24 13.79
N PRO A 136 -3.05 26.04 12.72
CA PRO A 136 -2.62 27.44 12.83
C PRO A 136 -3.51 28.23 13.80
N GLN A 137 -3.04 29.31 14.43
CA GLN A 137 -3.90 30.09 15.32
C GLN A 137 -4.91 30.94 14.55
N GLU A 138 -4.45 31.57 13.45
CA GLU A 138 -5.24 32.41 12.58
C GLU A 138 -6.30 31.61 11.81
N LEU A 139 -7.53 32.12 11.77
CA LEU A 139 -8.68 31.37 11.24
C LEU A 139 -8.59 31.15 9.72
N THR A 140 -8.11 32.13 8.97
CA THR A 140 -7.89 32.01 7.51
C THR A 140 -6.78 31.01 7.19
N GLU A 141 -5.69 31.02 7.96
CA GLU A 141 -4.61 30.03 7.86
C GLU A 141 -5.10 28.63 8.21
N ARG A 142 -5.99 28.48 9.22
CA ARG A 142 -6.64 27.19 9.51
C ARG A 142 -7.45 26.67 8.33
N VAL A 143 -8.21 27.55 7.66
CA VAL A 143 -9.00 27.17 6.47
C VAL A 143 -8.07 26.66 5.35
N ALA A 144 -6.99 27.38 5.08
CA ALA A 144 -5.99 26.98 4.09
C ALA A 144 -5.30 25.66 4.44
N PHE A 145 -4.80 25.54 5.67
CA PHE A 145 -4.13 24.34 6.17
C PHE A 145 -5.03 23.10 6.07
N CYS A 146 -6.26 23.19 6.57
CA CYS A 146 -7.20 22.06 6.52
C CYS A 146 -7.56 21.70 5.07
N THR A 147 -7.67 22.69 4.18
CA THR A 147 -7.93 22.45 2.75
C THR A 147 -6.80 21.67 2.09
N GLN A 148 -5.55 22.10 2.30
CA GLN A 148 -4.38 21.41 1.76
C GLN A 148 -4.28 19.98 2.30
N TRP A 149 -4.52 19.79 3.60
CA TRP A 149 -4.53 18.46 4.21
C TRP A 149 -5.64 17.56 3.67
N VAL A 150 -6.85 18.09 3.45
CA VAL A 150 -7.93 17.31 2.82
C VAL A 150 -7.52 16.85 1.42
N ARG A 151 -6.98 17.76 0.60
CA ARG A 151 -6.49 17.41 -0.76
C ARG A 151 -5.40 16.33 -0.71
N TYR A 152 -4.47 16.45 0.24
CA TYR A 152 -3.40 15.48 0.44
C TYR A 152 -3.95 14.10 0.84
N LEU A 153 -4.83 14.05 1.85
CA LEU A 153 -5.45 12.82 2.33
C LEU A 153 -6.34 12.16 1.26
N ASP A 154 -7.08 12.95 0.47
CA ASP A 154 -7.90 12.44 -0.63
C ASP A 154 -7.05 11.81 -1.74
N SER A 155 -5.93 12.45 -2.10
CA SER A 155 -4.99 11.92 -3.08
C SER A 155 -4.39 10.59 -2.60
N TYR A 156 -3.99 10.55 -1.32
CA TYR A 156 -3.42 9.35 -0.73
C TYR A 156 -4.45 8.22 -0.60
N ARG A 157 -5.68 8.53 -0.15
CA ARG A 157 -6.79 7.56 -0.12
C ARG A 157 -7.04 6.98 -1.51
N SER A 158 -7.07 7.83 -2.53
CA SER A 158 -7.30 7.38 -3.92
C SER A 158 -6.21 6.40 -4.37
N SER A 159 -4.96 6.63 -3.98
CA SER A 159 -3.85 5.70 -4.25
C SER A 159 -4.00 4.35 -3.52
N ILE A 160 -4.41 4.37 -2.24
CA ILE A 160 -4.72 3.16 -1.47
C ILE A 160 -5.87 2.39 -2.12
N ASP A 161 -6.97 3.07 -2.43
CA ASP A 161 -8.17 2.45 -2.99
C ASP A 161 -7.88 1.85 -4.37
N ALA A 162 -7.14 2.56 -5.22
CA ALA A 162 -6.68 2.05 -6.52
C ALA A 162 -5.81 0.81 -6.35
N SER A 163 -4.84 0.84 -5.42
CA SER A 163 -3.97 -0.30 -5.12
C SER A 163 -4.75 -1.50 -4.59
N ARG A 164 -5.71 -1.26 -3.70
CA ARG A 164 -6.57 -2.29 -3.12
C ARG A 164 -7.44 -2.95 -4.20
N ASN A 165 -8.08 -2.16 -5.04
CA ASN A 165 -8.96 -2.66 -6.10
C ASN A 165 -8.14 -3.42 -7.16
N LEU A 166 -6.93 -2.94 -7.48
CA LEU A 166 -5.99 -3.62 -8.37
C LEU A 166 -5.59 -5.00 -7.83
N LEU A 167 -5.17 -5.10 -6.57
CA LEU A 167 -4.82 -6.38 -5.96
C LEU A 167 -6.03 -7.31 -5.84
N GLY A 168 -7.23 -6.76 -5.60
CA GLY A 168 -8.47 -7.53 -5.64
C GLY A 168 -8.73 -8.11 -7.02
N ALA A 169 -8.54 -7.31 -8.07
CA ALA A 169 -8.72 -7.75 -9.45
C ALA A 169 -7.69 -8.81 -9.85
N VAL A 170 -6.46 -8.76 -9.33
CA VAL A 170 -5.46 -9.82 -9.50
C VAL A 170 -5.93 -11.14 -8.85
N LEU A 171 -6.46 -11.10 -7.62
CA LEU A 171 -7.00 -12.31 -6.97
C LEU A 171 -8.17 -12.93 -7.75
N VAL A 172 -9.06 -12.11 -8.31
CA VAL A 172 -10.19 -12.59 -9.11
C VAL A 172 -9.73 -13.12 -10.46
N GLY A 173 -8.99 -12.32 -11.22
CA GLY A 173 -8.65 -12.61 -12.61
C GLY A 173 -7.59 -13.69 -12.79
N GLN A 174 -6.59 -13.74 -11.90
CA GLN A 174 -5.43 -14.62 -12.05
C GLN A 174 -5.42 -15.78 -11.04
N HIS A 175 -6.02 -15.60 -9.86
CA HIS A 175 -6.12 -16.66 -8.84
C HIS A 175 -7.52 -17.28 -8.73
N HIS A 176 -8.48 -16.82 -9.55
CA HIS A 176 -9.86 -17.34 -9.62
C HIS A 176 -10.62 -17.28 -8.30
N TRP A 177 -10.36 -16.25 -7.47
CA TRP A 177 -11.15 -16.02 -6.27
C TRP A 177 -12.53 -15.47 -6.62
N ASP A 178 -13.51 -15.81 -5.79
CA ASP A 178 -14.86 -15.25 -5.88
C ASP A 178 -14.85 -13.72 -5.67
N ILE A 179 -15.46 -12.98 -6.59
CA ILE A 179 -15.40 -11.52 -6.60
C ILE A 179 -16.12 -10.90 -5.40
N ASP A 180 -17.25 -11.47 -4.98
CA ASP A 180 -18.00 -10.95 -3.84
C ASP A 180 -17.22 -11.15 -2.55
N ARG A 181 -16.56 -12.30 -2.40
CA ARG A 181 -15.66 -12.56 -1.28
C ARG A 181 -14.44 -11.63 -1.27
N VAL A 182 -13.84 -11.35 -2.42
CA VAL A 182 -12.72 -10.41 -2.52
C VAL A 182 -13.18 -8.99 -2.19
N ALA A 183 -14.35 -8.57 -2.69
CA ALA A 183 -14.96 -7.28 -2.40
C ALA A 183 -15.24 -7.08 -0.91
N GLU A 184 -15.73 -8.12 -0.23
CA GLU A 184 -15.93 -8.12 1.23
C GLU A 184 -14.61 -7.91 1.97
N ILE A 185 -13.55 -8.67 1.63
CA ILE A 185 -12.23 -8.55 2.27
C ILE A 185 -11.61 -7.16 2.04
N ALA A 186 -11.78 -6.62 0.84
CA ALA A 186 -11.31 -5.30 0.47
C ALA A 186 -12.22 -4.17 0.99
N GLU A 187 -13.38 -4.47 1.57
CA GLU A 187 -14.39 -3.48 1.97
C GLU A 187 -14.68 -2.48 0.84
N THR A 188 -14.98 -3.03 -0.33
CA THR A 188 -15.32 -2.27 -1.54
C THR A 188 -16.43 -2.98 -2.31
N THR A 189 -16.80 -2.46 -3.47
CA THR A 189 -17.81 -3.09 -4.33
C THR A 189 -17.16 -4.02 -5.35
N PRO A 190 -17.87 -5.09 -5.79
CA PRO A 190 -17.44 -5.90 -6.92
C PRO A 190 -17.15 -5.05 -8.16
N SER A 191 -17.97 -4.03 -8.43
CA SER A 191 -17.78 -3.12 -9.58
C SER A 191 -16.46 -2.36 -9.53
N ALA A 192 -16.00 -1.93 -8.34
CA ALA A 192 -14.74 -1.22 -8.19
C ALA A 192 -13.53 -2.15 -8.46
N ILE A 193 -13.65 -3.42 -8.09
CA ILE A 193 -12.66 -4.46 -8.45
C ILE A 193 -12.70 -4.73 -9.95
N SER A 194 -13.88 -4.93 -10.54
CA SER A 194 -14.03 -5.16 -11.98
C SER A 194 -13.45 -4.04 -12.82
N ALA A 195 -13.59 -2.77 -12.39
CA ALA A 195 -13.01 -1.63 -13.07
C ALA A 195 -11.46 -1.65 -13.13
N ALA A 196 -10.80 -2.39 -12.24
CA ALA A 196 -9.34 -2.53 -12.22
C ALA A 196 -8.82 -3.72 -13.04
N THR A 197 -9.68 -4.51 -13.67
CA THR A 197 -9.31 -5.76 -14.38
C THR A 197 -8.26 -5.55 -15.46
N SER A 198 -8.38 -4.50 -16.28
CA SER A 198 -7.41 -4.21 -17.34
C SER A 198 -6.01 -3.89 -16.79
N ALA A 199 -5.94 -3.22 -15.64
CA ALA A 199 -4.66 -2.95 -14.98
C ALA A 199 -4.10 -4.20 -14.28
N ALA A 200 -4.97 -5.06 -13.75
CA ALA A 200 -4.58 -6.34 -13.15
C ALA A 200 -3.87 -7.25 -14.16
N ALA A 201 -4.27 -7.21 -15.44
CA ALA A 201 -3.59 -7.92 -16.52
C ALA A 201 -2.15 -7.44 -16.79
N HIS A 202 -1.63 -6.44 -16.07
CA HIS A 202 -0.24 -6.01 -16.15
C HIS A 202 0.46 -6.03 -14.78
N THR A 203 -0.16 -6.64 -13.77
CA THR A 203 0.35 -6.71 -12.40
C THR A 203 0.72 -8.15 -12.05
N SER A 204 1.86 -8.34 -11.37
CA SER A 204 2.30 -9.70 -10.99
C SER A 204 1.27 -10.37 -10.07
N PRO A 205 0.90 -11.64 -10.34
CA PRO A 205 0.02 -12.43 -9.49
C PRO A 205 0.51 -12.52 -8.05
N SER A 206 1.84 -12.50 -7.86
CA SER A 206 2.48 -12.61 -6.55
C SER A 206 2.31 -11.38 -5.65
N GLU A 207 1.90 -10.23 -6.19
CA GLU A 207 1.64 -9.03 -5.38
C GLU A 207 0.38 -9.15 -4.52
N ALA A 208 -0.55 -10.02 -4.91
CA ALA A 208 -1.89 -10.02 -4.35
C ALA A 208 -2.07 -11.09 -3.28
N ASP A 209 -2.40 -10.65 -2.06
CA ASP A 209 -2.79 -11.52 -0.97
C ASP A 209 -3.93 -10.91 -0.14
N SER A 210 -4.76 -11.79 0.46
CA SER A 210 -5.92 -11.34 1.25
C SER A 210 -5.55 -10.54 2.51
N GLY A 211 -4.34 -10.70 3.04
CA GLY A 211 -3.86 -9.88 4.16
C GLY A 211 -3.62 -8.44 3.71
N MET A 212 -2.96 -8.26 2.56
CA MET A 212 -2.67 -6.94 1.99
C MET A 212 -3.97 -6.18 1.69
N LEU A 213 -5.01 -6.87 1.20
CA LEU A 213 -6.32 -6.26 0.99
C LEU A 213 -6.94 -5.71 2.29
N ARG A 214 -6.91 -6.49 3.38
CA ARG A 214 -7.43 -6.05 4.69
C ARG A 214 -6.64 -4.87 5.23
N GLU A 215 -5.32 -4.90 5.08
CA GLU A 215 -4.43 -3.83 5.50
C GLU A 215 -4.73 -2.52 4.75
N LEU A 216 -4.85 -2.58 3.42
CA LEU A 216 -5.19 -1.41 2.60
C LEU A 216 -6.61 -0.89 2.89
N ALA A 217 -7.58 -1.77 3.12
CA ALA A 217 -8.92 -1.38 3.55
C ALA A 217 -8.88 -0.63 4.90
N ALA A 218 -8.13 -1.15 5.88
CA ALA A 218 -7.95 -0.51 7.17
C ALA A 218 -7.28 0.87 7.06
N MET A 219 -6.27 1.00 6.21
CA MET A 219 -5.65 2.29 5.92
C MET A 219 -6.62 3.26 5.26
N SER A 220 -7.39 2.83 4.26
CA SER A 220 -8.39 3.67 3.58
C SER A 220 -9.43 4.22 4.57
N ARG A 221 -9.91 3.39 5.52
CA ARG A 221 -10.78 3.84 6.62
C ARG A 221 -10.10 4.87 7.51
N ALA A 222 -8.86 4.63 7.91
CA ALA A 222 -8.11 5.52 8.78
C ALA A 222 -7.87 6.90 8.13
N VAL A 223 -7.50 6.92 6.85
CA VAL A 223 -7.33 8.14 6.05
C VAL A 223 -8.67 8.87 5.89
N SER A 224 -9.75 8.16 5.57
CA SER A 224 -11.10 8.74 5.45
C SER A 224 -11.60 9.35 6.75
N HIS A 225 -11.31 8.71 7.88
CA HIS A 225 -11.63 9.25 9.21
C HIS A 225 -10.93 10.59 9.44
N ASN A 226 -9.63 10.68 9.13
CA ASN A 226 -8.89 11.93 9.26
C ASN A 226 -9.34 13.01 8.28
N ALA A 227 -9.62 12.66 7.02
CA ALA A 227 -10.16 13.61 6.06
C ALA A 227 -11.47 14.24 6.57
N THR A 228 -12.35 13.42 7.16
CA THR A 228 -13.61 13.90 7.78
C THR A 228 -13.34 14.89 8.92
N ARG A 229 -12.36 14.59 9.79
CA ARG A 229 -11.99 15.50 10.89
C ARG A 229 -11.41 16.82 10.37
N MET A 230 -10.60 16.79 9.31
CA MET A 230 -10.05 17.99 8.67
C MET A 230 -11.13 18.83 7.99
N VAL A 231 -12.08 18.19 7.30
CA VAL A 231 -13.25 18.89 6.72
C VAL A 231 -14.05 19.59 7.82
N ARG A 232 -14.30 18.92 8.94
CA ARG A 232 -15.00 19.52 10.08
C ARG A 232 -14.24 20.72 10.65
N ALA A 233 -12.93 20.59 10.87
CA ALA A 233 -12.09 21.68 11.37
C ALA A 233 -12.07 22.88 10.40
N ARG A 234 -12.03 22.61 9.07
CA ARG A 234 -12.15 23.63 8.03
C ARG A 234 -13.48 24.38 8.12
N THR A 235 -14.60 23.65 8.24
CA THR A 235 -15.94 24.25 8.35
C THR A 235 -16.05 25.10 9.61
N GLU A 236 -15.62 24.58 10.76
CA GLU A 236 -15.62 25.34 12.03
C GLU A 236 -14.76 26.61 11.95
N ALA A 237 -13.63 26.58 11.26
CA ALA A 237 -12.80 27.77 11.03
C ALA A 237 -13.47 28.78 10.08
N ALA A 238 -14.09 28.31 8.99
CA ALA A 238 -14.82 29.15 8.05
C ALA A 238 -16.01 29.85 8.71
N ASP A 239 -16.78 29.15 9.53
CA ASP A 239 -17.92 29.73 10.27
C ASP A 239 -17.45 30.83 11.23
N ARG A 240 -16.30 30.63 11.88
CA ARG A 240 -15.70 31.67 12.74
C ARG A 240 -15.18 32.87 11.95
N CYS A 241 -14.62 32.67 10.76
CA CYS A 241 -14.26 33.78 9.86
C CYS A 241 -15.49 34.61 9.47
N LEU A 242 -16.60 33.94 9.12
CA LEU A 242 -17.87 34.61 8.79
C LEU A 242 -18.39 35.43 9.98
N ALA A 243 -18.38 34.84 11.19
CA ALA A 243 -18.78 35.53 12.42
C ALA A 243 -17.88 36.72 12.77
N ALA A 244 -16.60 36.68 12.37
CA ALA A 244 -15.66 37.78 12.51
C ALA A 244 -15.78 38.86 11.41
N GLY A 245 -16.73 38.71 10.48
CA GLY A 245 -17.03 39.70 9.43
C GLY A 245 -16.19 39.55 8.16
N LEU A 246 -15.44 38.45 7.99
CA LEU A 246 -14.78 38.16 6.71
C LEU A 246 -15.83 37.79 5.66
N SER A 247 -15.62 38.28 4.42
CA SER A 247 -16.52 37.93 3.33
C SER A 247 -16.34 36.47 2.89
N PRO A 248 -17.39 35.80 2.38
CA PRO A 248 -17.27 34.44 1.83
C PRO A 248 -16.22 34.31 0.72
N GLN A 249 -15.99 35.39 -0.04
CA GLN A 249 -14.99 35.43 -1.12
C GLN A 249 -13.56 35.34 -0.57
N VAL A 250 -13.27 36.05 0.52
CA VAL A 250 -11.96 35.97 1.19
C VAL A 250 -11.75 34.57 1.74
N ILE A 251 -12.75 34.00 2.43
CA ILE A 251 -12.66 32.64 2.99
C ILE A 251 -12.45 31.61 1.86
N ALA A 252 -13.17 31.76 0.74
CA ALA A 252 -13.03 30.90 -0.43
C ALA A 252 -11.64 31.00 -1.08
N ALA A 253 -11.01 32.18 -1.12
CA ALA A 253 -9.65 32.34 -1.64
C ALA A 253 -8.65 31.47 -0.84
N TYR A 254 -8.76 31.44 0.49
CA TYR A 254 -7.95 30.55 1.33
C TYR A 254 -8.31 29.06 1.19
N GLY A 255 -9.54 28.74 0.78
CA GLY A 255 -9.99 27.36 0.48
C GLY A 255 -9.76 26.89 -0.97
N GLY A 256 -9.36 27.80 -1.86
CA GLY A 256 -9.37 27.59 -3.32
C GLY A 256 -8.04 27.81 -4.01
N GLU A 257 -7.25 28.82 -3.62
CA GLU A 257 -6.20 29.42 -4.47
C GLU A 257 -4.76 29.38 -3.91
N LEU A 258 -4.42 28.47 -3.00
CA LEU A 258 -3.00 28.14 -2.72
C LEU A 258 -2.50 26.96 -3.59
N ALA A 259 -2.99 26.88 -4.82
CA ALA A 259 -2.35 26.11 -5.88
C ALA A 259 -1.51 27.11 -6.69
N TYR A 260 -0.20 27.08 -6.51
CA TYR A 260 0.81 27.97 -7.13
C TYR A 260 0.94 29.36 -6.50
N ALA A 261 1.68 29.42 -5.39
CA ALA A 261 2.53 30.55 -5.03
C ALA A 261 3.94 30.02 -4.78
#